data_AF-A0A963AA67-F1
#
_entry.id   AF-A0A963AA67-F1
#
_cell.length_a   1.000
_cell.length_b   1.000
_cell.length_c   1.000
_cell.angle_alpha   90.00
_cell.angle_beta   90.00
_cell.angle_gamma   90.00
#
_symmetry.space_group_name_H-M   'P 1'
#
loop_
_entity.id
_entity.type
_entity.pdbx_description
1 polymer ?
#
loop_
_entity_poly.entity_id
_entity_poly.type
_entity_poly.pdbx_seq_one_letter_code
_entity_poly.pdbx_strand_id
1 'polypeptide(L)'
;MIDTPVAEPPLVKQDNYIDGIVTALLENAPTAAGKARQIVFDVAGAALGDELIQHTVRFIADIRDSDEGGAGLSAFLQKRPPAWTTAITETES
;
A
#
# COMPACT_ATOMS: atom_id res chain seq x y z
N MET A 1 -24.48 -27.90 21.36
CA MET A 1 -25.44 -27.04 20.65
C MET A 1 -24.82 -25.66 20.47
N ILE A 2 -23.93 -25.52 19.48
CA ILE A 2 -23.65 -24.38 18.59
C ILE A 2 -22.53 -24.93 17.68
N ASP A 3 -22.92 -25.67 16.65
CA ASP A 3 -22.03 -25.96 15.52
C ASP A 3 -22.88 -25.62 14.28
N THR A 4 -23.15 -24.32 14.15
CA THR A 4 -23.84 -23.83 12.96
C THR A 4 -22.76 -23.85 11.87
N PRO A 5 -22.93 -24.64 10.80
CA PRO A 5 -21.98 -24.62 9.71
C PRO A 5 -21.93 -23.18 9.19
N VAL A 6 -20.76 -22.54 9.32
CA VAL A 6 -20.49 -21.32 8.59
C VAL A 6 -20.54 -21.74 7.13
N ALA A 7 -21.59 -21.33 6.43
CA ALA A 7 -21.65 -21.52 4.99
C ALA A 7 -20.41 -20.85 4.39
N GLU A 8 -19.47 -21.65 3.88
CA GLU A 8 -18.33 -21.10 3.16
C GLU A 8 -18.86 -20.27 1.99
N PRO A 9 -18.47 -19.00 1.89
CA PRO A 9 -18.87 -18.19 0.74
C PRO A 9 -18.41 -18.91 -0.54
N PRO A 10 -19.19 -18.84 -1.63
CA PRO A 10 -18.79 -19.46 -2.89
C PRO A 10 -17.41 -18.96 -3.31
N LEU A 11 -16.51 -19.89 -3.69
CA LEU A 11 -15.09 -19.61 -3.96
C LEU A 11 -14.88 -18.44 -4.94
N VAL A 12 -15.73 -18.32 -5.97
CA VAL A 12 -15.70 -17.20 -6.93
C VAL A 12 -15.84 -15.82 -6.27
N LYS A 13 -16.65 -15.71 -5.21
CA LYS A 13 -16.81 -14.46 -4.45
C LYS A 13 -15.55 -14.13 -3.64
N GLN A 14 -14.83 -15.15 -3.20
CA GLN A 14 -13.58 -15.00 -2.46
C GLN A 14 -12.43 -14.60 -3.40
N ASP A 15 -12.36 -15.20 -4.59
CA ASP A 15 -11.38 -14.86 -5.62
C ASP A 15 -11.55 -13.40 -6.07
N ASN A 16 -12.78 -12.99 -6.42
CA ASN A 16 -13.07 -11.60 -6.80
C ASN A 16 -12.69 -10.58 -5.71
N TYR A 17 -12.83 -10.95 -4.44
CA TYR A 17 -12.45 -10.08 -3.33
C TYR A 17 -10.93 -9.95 -3.19
N ILE A 18 -10.21 -11.07 -3.34
CA ILE A 18 -8.75 -11.10 -3.34
C ILE A 18 -8.23 -10.26 -4.50
N ASP A 19 -8.78 -10.42 -5.69
CA ASP A 19 -8.38 -9.67 -6.89
C ASP A 19 -8.58 -8.16 -6.71
N GLY A 20 -9.68 -7.76 -6.08
CA GLY A 20 -9.93 -6.36 -5.72
C GLY A 20 -8.86 -5.79 -4.79
N ILE A 21 -8.42 -6.57 -3.78
CA ILE A 21 -7.35 -6.15 -2.87
C ILE A 21 -6.01 -6.08 -3.61
N VAL A 22 -5.68 -7.10 -4.41
CA VAL A 22 -4.42 -7.14 -5.17
C VAL A 22 -4.34 -5.94 -6.11
N THR A 23 -5.42 -5.66 -6.83
CA THR A 23 -5.52 -4.50 -7.73
C THR A 23 -5.27 -3.20 -6.97
N ALA A 24 -5.97 -2.98 -5.85
CA ALA A 24 -5.78 -1.77 -5.03
C ALA A 24 -4.35 -1.64 -4.48
N LEU A 25 -3.68 -2.75 -4.18
CA LEU A 25 -2.28 -2.73 -3.75
C LEU A 25 -1.33 -2.35 -4.90
N LEU A 26 -1.57 -2.88 -6.10
CA LEU A 26 -0.76 -2.62 -7.30
C LEU A 26 -0.89 -1.19 -7.83
N GLU A 27 -1.94 -0.45 -7.46
CA GLU A 27 -2.12 0.96 -7.82
C GLU A 27 -1.19 1.92 -7.05
N ASN A 28 -0.55 1.46 -5.96
CA ASN A 28 0.36 2.28 -5.16
C ASN A 28 1.74 2.43 -5.82
N ALA A 29 2.48 3.48 -5.44
CA ALA A 29 3.87 3.62 -5.86
C ALA A 29 4.71 2.45 -5.26
N PRO A 30 5.48 1.71 -6.09
CA PRO A 30 6.07 0.44 -5.67
C PRO A 30 7.12 0.61 -4.57
N THR A 31 7.97 1.63 -4.67
CA THR A 31 8.99 1.89 -3.63
C THR A 31 8.33 2.39 -2.36
N ALA A 32 7.38 3.32 -2.46
CA ALA A 32 6.64 3.83 -1.30
C ALA A 32 5.87 2.73 -0.55
N ALA A 33 5.22 1.81 -1.25
CA ALA A 33 4.51 0.67 -0.66
C ALA A 33 5.47 -0.26 0.12
N GLY A 34 6.64 -0.56 -0.46
CA GLY A 34 7.68 -1.31 0.24
C GLY A 34 8.17 -0.59 1.50
N LYS A 35 8.40 0.72 1.43
CA LYS A 35 8.83 1.55 2.56
C LYS A 35 7.77 1.65 3.66
N ALA A 36 6.49 1.78 3.30
CA ALA A 36 5.39 1.78 4.26
C ALA A 36 5.35 0.46 5.07
N ARG A 37 5.68 -0.67 4.43
CA ARG A 37 5.81 -1.95 5.11
C ARG A 37 7.05 -2.00 6.00
N GLN A 38 8.18 -1.49 5.51
CA GLN A 38 9.45 -1.46 6.24
C GLN A 38 9.31 -0.71 7.58
N ILE A 39 8.77 0.51 7.56
CA ILE A 39 8.69 1.34 8.77
C ILE A 39 7.80 0.71 9.86
N VAL A 40 6.77 -0.06 9.49
CA VAL A 40 5.95 -0.81 10.46
C VAL A 40 6.81 -1.80 11.24
N PHE A 41 7.73 -2.50 10.58
CA PHE A 41 8.65 -3.42 11.24
C PHE A 41 9.72 -2.69 12.04
N ASP A 42 10.21 -1.55 11.54
CA ASP A 42 11.23 -0.76 12.24
C ASP A 42 10.71 -0.17 13.57
N VAL A 43 9.42 0.18 13.65
CA VAL A 43 8.81 0.71 14.89
C VAL A 43 8.24 -0.38 15.80
N ALA A 44 8.01 -1.59 15.29
CA ALA A 44 7.41 -2.67 16.06
C ALA A 44 8.33 -3.09 17.20
N GLY A 45 7.86 -2.91 18.45
CA GLY A 45 8.62 -3.27 19.65
C GLY A 45 9.76 -2.31 20.00
N ALA A 46 9.94 -1.21 19.24
CA ALA A 46 10.92 -0.18 19.57
C ALA A 46 10.48 0.63 20.81
N ALA A 47 11.45 1.09 21.60
CA ALA A 47 11.17 1.98 22.72
C ALA A 47 10.73 3.36 22.20
N LEU A 48 9.68 3.91 22.81
CA LEU A 48 9.24 5.26 22.50
C LEU A 48 10.24 6.27 23.08
N GLY A 49 10.75 7.16 22.24
CA GLY A 49 11.69 8.20 22.63
C GLY A 49 12.24 8.98 21.45
N ASP A 50 13.13 9.92 21.74
CA ASP A 50 13.68 10.86 20.76
C ASP A 50 14.38 10.16 19.59
N GLU A 51 15.04 9.03 19.83
CA GLU A 51 15.71 8.26 18.79
C GLU A 51 14.72 7.73 17.75
N LEU A 52 13.60 7.14 18.20
CA LEU A 52 12.57 6.62 17.31
C LEU A 52 11.86 7.74 16.54
N ILE A 53 11.62 8.88 17.21
CA ILE A 53 11.08 10.08 16.56
C ILE A 53 12.03 10.55 15.46
N GLN A 54 13.32 10.71 15.76
CA GLN A 54 14.30 11.13 14.77
C GLN A 54 14.42 10.15 13.61
N HIS A 55 14.38 8.85 13.88
CA HIS A 55 14.39 7.81 12.86
C HIS A 55 13.19 7.95 11.91
N THR A 56 11.98 7.98 12.44
CA THR A 56 10.74 8.10 11.65
C THR A 56 10.66 9.42 10.88
N VAL A 57 11.11 10.54 11.47
CA VAL A 57 11.19 11.83 10.78
C VAL A 57 12.11 11.77 9.57
N ARG A 58 13.34 11.25 9.74
CA ARG A 58 14.29 11.11 8.62
C ARG A 58 13.73 10.18 7.55
N PHE A 59 13.21 9.03 7.96
CA PHE A 59 12.63 8.04 7.05
C PHE A 59 11.50 8.64 6.17
N ILE A 60 10.58 9.39 6.77
CA ILE A 60 9.47 10.02 6.03
C ILE A 60 9.97 11.18 5.16
N ALA A 61 10.95 11.95 5.63
CA ALA A 61 11.56 13.03 4.85
C ALA A 61 12.23 12.50 3.58
N ASP A 62 13.02 11.43 3.70
CA ASP A 62 13.72 10.81 2.58
C ASP A 62 12.74 10.27 1.51
N ILE A 63 11.61 9.69 1.94
CA ILE A 63 10.57 9.23 1.00
C ILE A 63 9.92 10.41 0.28
N ARG A 64 9.67 11.53 0.98
CA ARG A 64 9.08 12.73 0.37
C ARG A 64 10.01 13.38 -0.65
N ASP A 65 11.31 13.35 -0.42
CA ASP A 65 12.33 13.92 -1.31
C ASP A 65 12.70 12.98 -2.48
N SER A 66 12.16 11.76 -2.51
CA SER A 66 12.39 10.81 -3.60
C SER A 66 11.66 11.18 -4.90
N ASP A 67 12.12 10.63 -6.02
CA ASP A 67 11.47 10.79 -7.33
C ASP A 67 10.00 10.34 -7.31
N GLU A 68 9.69 9.20 -6.67
CA GLU A 68 8.30 8.73 -6.49
C GLU A 68 7.49 9.71 -5.64
N GLY A 69 8.08 10.25 -4.56
CA GLY A 69 7.45 11.24 -3.69
C GLY A 69 7.08 12.52 -4.43
N GLY A 70 8.03 13.09 -5.18
CA GLY A 70 7.81 14.26 -6.01
C GLY A 70 6.78 14.03 -7.13
N ALA A 71 6.87 12.90 -7.83
CA ALA A 71 5.94 12.54 -8.88
C ALA A 71 4.51 12.32 -8.35
N GLY A 72 4.36 11.71 -7.17
CA GLY A 72 3.07 11.51 -6.52
C GLY A 72 2.42 12.80 -6.07
N LEU A 73 3.19 13.69 -5.44
CA LEU A 73 2.70 15.01 -5.04
C LEU A 73 2.28 15.84 -6.27
N SER A 74 3.09 15.83 -7.32
CA SER A 74 2.76 16.48 -8.60
C SER A 74 1.46 15.94 -9.19
N ALA A 75 1.31 14.61 -9.26
CA ALA A 75 0.11 13.97 -9.81
C ALA A 75 -1.16 14.33 -9.01
N PHE A 76 -1.07 14.29 -7.68
CA PHE A 76 -2.17 14.69 -6.79
C PHE A 76 -2.58 16.15 -7.00
N LEU A 77 -1.62 17.08 -6.99
CA LEU A 77 -1.90 18.51 -7.18
C LEU A 77 -2.48 18.82 -8.57
N GLN A 78 -2.05 18.08 -9.58
CA GLN A 78 -2.51 18.24 -10.97
C GLN A 78 -3.77 17.42 -11.29
N LYS A 79 -4.32 16.67 -10.33
CA LYS A 79 -5.49 15.79 -10.50
C LYS A 79 -5.36 14.83 -11.68
N ARG A 80 -4.18 14.27 -11.87
CA ARG A 80 -3.90 13.27 -12.90
C ARG A 80 -3.41 11.96 -12.28
N PRO A 81 -3.53 10.83 -12.98
CA PRO A 81 -2.87 9.61 -12.55
C PRO A 81 -1.35 9.80 -12.44
N PRO A 82 -0.71 9.20 -11.43
CA PRO A 82 0.75 9.16 -11.36
C PRO A 82 1.31 8.20 -12.41
N ALA A 83 2.59 8.37 -12.76
CA ALA A 83 3.20 7.65 -13.88
C ALA A 83 3.32 6.13 -13.66
N TRP A 84 3.26 5.66 -12.41
CA TRP A 84 3.33 4.23 -12.08
C TRP A 84 2.00 3.49 -12.26
N THR A 85 0.87 4.21 -12.31
CA THR A 85 -0.43 3.59 -12.62
C THR A 85 -0.54 3.44 -14.13
N THR A 86 0.11 2.42 -14.69
CA THR A 86 -0.24 1.96 -16.05
C THR A 86 -1.61 1.33 -15.94
N ALA A 87 -2.60 1.82 -16.70
CA ALA A 87 -3.90 1.17 -16.77
C ALA A 87 -3.66 -0.32 -17.00
N ILE A 88 -4.07 -1.16 -16.04
CA ILE A 88 -4.12 -2.60 -16.25
C ILE A 88 -5.21 -2.75 -17.31
N THR A 89 -4.82 -2.73 -18.59
CA THR A 89 -5.72 -3.05 -19.68
C THR A 89 -6.15 -4.48 -19.45
N GLU A 90 -7.39 -4.67 -19.02
CA GLU A 90 -8.09 -5.94 -19.12
C GLU A 90 -7.87 -6.46 -20.54
N THR A 91 -6.97 -7.42 -20.65
CA THR A 91 -6.87 -8.23 -21.86
C THR A 91 -7.98 -9.25 -21.68
N GLU A 92 -9.17 -8.93 -22.18
CA GLU A 92 -10.23 -9.91 -22.38
C GLU A 92 -9.66 -11.07 -23.21
N SER A 93 -9.80 -12.30 -22.71
CA SER A 93 -9.65 -13.55 -23.47
C SER A 93 -10.58 -14.60 -22.90
#